data_AF-A0A7C0UEY4-F1
#
_entry.id   AF-A0A7C0UEY4-F1
#
_cell.length_a   1.000
_cell.length_b   1.000
_cell.length_c   1.000
_cell.angle_alpha   90.00
_cell.angle_beta   90.00
_cell.angle_gamma   90.00
#
_symmetry.space_group_name_H-M   'P 1'
#
loop_
_entity.id
_entity.type
_entity.pdbx_description
1 polymer ?
#
loop_
_entity_poly.entity_id
_entity_poly.type
_entity_poly.pdbx_seq_one_letter_code
_entity_poly.pdbx_strand_id
1 'polypeptide(L)'
;MNRTDEKSVLFAILNDAYAKIFFKNWPVWLGGLLIGITSVITFAWARPWGVIGGLREWFDWLFYSLGIYSTHPYYSPHLSSASVLTFGLLWGAFASGLLSKQFAVRTPPPFELVRSAIGGTLMGIGAAMAMGCNVGGFFSAASALTSLMGKEVFLPSYISYHWSVILIVGIMLAYYVITSWNEKTGAFI
;
A
#
# COMPACT_ATOMS: atom_id res chain seq x y z
N MET A 1 4.48 49.57 -15.30
CA MET A 1 4.48 48.10 -15.30
C MET A 1 3.47 47.68 -14.24
N ASN A 2 2.26 47.26 -14.66
CA ASN A 2 1.08 47.22 -13.81
C ASN A 2 1.04 45.92 -12.97
N ARG A 3 0.86 46.07 -11.65
CA ARG A 3 0.75 45.00 -10.65
C ARG A 3 -0.41 44.00 -10.90
N THR A 4 -1.31 44.31 -11.84
CA THR A 4 -2.41 43.45 -12.29
C THR A 4 -1.98 42.35 -13.25
N ASP A 5 -0.95 42.60 -14.09
CA ASP A 5 -0.45 41.61 -15.05
C ASP A 5 0.39 40.54 -14.37
N GLU A 6 1.16 40.92 -13.35
CA GLU A 6 2.02 40.02 -12.57
C GLU A 6 1.21 38.97 -11.78
N LYS A 7 0.06 39.37 -11.22
CA LYS A 7 -0.87 38.46 -10.54
C LYS A 7 -1.54 37.47 -11.51
N SER A 8 -1.81 37.91 -12.74
CA SER A 8 -2.42 37.07 -13.79
C SER A 8 -1.45 35.98 -14.26
N VAL A 9 -0.18 36.33 -14.48
CA VAL A 9 0.86 35.37 -14.90
C VAL A 9 1.17 34.36 -13.80
N LEU A 10 1.32 34.80 -12.54
CA LEU A 10 1.52 33.89 -11.41
C LEU A 10 0.36 32.90 -11.26
N PHE A 11 -0.88 33.38 -11.39
CA PHE A 11 -2.07 32.53 -11.32
C PHE A 11 -2.10 31.48 -12.44
N ALA A 12 -1.73 31.85 -13.66
CA ALA A 12 -1.62 30.92 -14.79
C ALA A 12 -0.58 29.83 -14.54
N ILE A 13 0.62 30.20 -14.06
CA ILE A 13 1.70 29.24 -13.73
C ILE A 13 1.26 28.28 -12.62
N LEU A 14 0.61 28.80 -11.58
CA LEU A 14 0.09 27.99 -10.46
C LEU A 14 -0.97 26.99 -10.93
N ASN A 15 -1.88 27.40 -11.82
CA ASN A 15 -2.91 26.53 -12.34
C ASN A 15 -2.33 25.43 -13.26
N ASP A 16 -1.35 25.77 -14.10
CA ASP A 16 -0.64 24.80 -14.93
C ASP A 16 0.18 23.79 -14.10
N ALA A 17 0.82 24.27 -13.02
CA ALA A 17 1.54 23.39 -12.10
C ALA A 17 0.57 22.44 -11.38
N TYR A 18 -0.56 22.96 -10.91
CA TYR A 18 -1.63 22.14 -10.29
C TYR A 18 -2.15 21.08 -11.27
N ALA A 19 -2.39 21.47 -12.53
CA ALA A 19 -2.83 20.56 -13.59
C ALA A 19 -1.82 19.42 -13.83
N LYS A 20 -0.52 19.75 -13.90
CA LYS A 20 0.54 18.74 -14.07
C LYS A 20 0.68 17.80 -12.87
N ILE A 21 0.54 18.30 -11.65
CA ILE A 21 0.73 17.52 -10.43
C ILE A 21 -0.44 16.55 -10.20
N PHE A 22 -1.68 17.02 -10.34
CA PHE A 22 -2.86 16.28 -9.90
C PHE A 22 -3.67 15.62 -11.02
N PHE A 23 -3.59 16.09 -12.26
CA PHE A 23 -4.39 15.54 -13.36
C PHE A 23 -3.59 14.69 -14.36
N LYS A 24 -2.27 14.85 -14.42
CA LYS A 24 -1.41 14.04 -15.29
C LYS A 24 -0.80 12.88 -14.52
N ASN A 25 -0.74 11.71 -15.17
CA ASN A 25 -0.04 10.55 -14.64
C ASN A 25 1.46 10.83 -14.53
N TRP A 26 2.03 10.52 -13.37
CA TRP A 26 3.46 10.67 -13.15
C TRP A 26 4.21 9.54 -13.85
N PRO A 27 5.41 9.80 -14.40
CA PRO A 27 6.21 8.75 -14.98
C PRO A 27 6.64 7.76 -13.89
N VAL A 28 6.73 6.48 -14.25
CA VAL A 28 6.97 5.37 -13.30
C VAL A 28 8.24 5.57 -12.47
N TRP A 29 9.31 6.10 -13.08
CA TRP A 29 10.57 6.35 -12.39
C TRP A 29 10.43 7.38 -11.26
N LEU A 30 9.57 8.40 -11.44
CA LEU A 30 9.34 9.43 -10.42
C LEU A 30 8.59 8.85 -9.22
N GLY A 31 7.59 8.00 -9.48
CA GLY A 31 6.89 7.27 -8.43
C GLY A 31 7.84 6.38 -7.62
N GLY A 32 8.69 5.62 -8.32
CA GLY A 32 9.71 4.77 -7.67
C GLY A 32 10.71 5.57 -6.84
N LEU A 33 11.20 6.70 -7.36
CA LEU A 33 12.12 7.60 -6.65
C LEU A 33 11.49 8.13 -5.35
N LEU A 34 10.25 8.60 -5.40
CA LEU A 34 9.57 9.18 -4.24
C LEU A 34 9.22 8.14 -3.18
N ILE A 35 8.84 6.94 -3.59
CA ILE A 35 8.66 5.79 -2.69
C ILE A 35 9.99 5.46 -1.99
N GLY A 36 11.10 5.43 -2.74
CA GLY A 36 12.43 5.18 -2.19
C GLY A 36 12.86 6.23 -1.17
N ILE A 37 12.71 7.51 -1.51
CA ILE A 37 12.99 8.63 -0.59
C ILE A 37 12.15 8.52 0.68
N THR A 38 10.85 8.22 0.55
CA THR A 38 9.95 8.06 1.70
C THR A 38 10.36 6.90 2.59
N SER A 39 10.80 5.77 2.00
CA SER A 39 11.35 4.63 2.74
C SER A 39 12.59 5.01 3.55
N VAL A 40 13.52 5.76 2.96
CA VAL A 40 14.74 6.21 3.65
C VAL A 40 14.41 7.17 4.80
N ILE A 41 13.51 8.12 4.60
CA ILE A 41 13.13 9.09 5.64
C ILE A 41 12.44 8.39 6.81
N THR A 42 11.51 7.48 6.55
CA THR A 42 10.80 6.74 7.60
C THR A 42 11.76 5.84 8.38
N PHE A 43 12.67 5.15 7.69
CA PHE A 43 13.71 4.34 8.30
C PHE A 43 14.66 5.18 9.16
N ALA A 44 15.09 6.36 8.70
CA ALA A 44 15.98 7.25 9.42
C ALA A 44 15.34 7.83 10.70
N TRP A 45 14.02 8.04 10.70
CA TRP A 45 13.35 8.69 11.82
C TRP A 45 12.93 7.72 12.93
N ALA A 46 12.35 6.57 12.60
CA ALA A 46 11.81 5.69 13.64
C ALA A 46 11.85 4.20 13.31
N ARG A 47 11.39 3.81 12.11
CA ARG A 47 11.17 2.40 11.76
C ARG A 47 10.96 2.23 10.25
N PRO A 48 11.20 1.03 9.71
CA PRO A 48 10.81 0.71 8.34
C PRO A 48 9.33 0.99 8.08
N TRP A 49 9.03 1.51 6.89
CA TRP A 49 7.67 1.86 6.50
C TRP A 49 6.80 0.59 6.39
N GLY A 50 5.66 0.57 7.08
CA GLY A 50 4.73 -0.55 6.98
C GLY A 50 3.38 -0.26 7.62
N VAL A 51 2.32 -0.87 7.05
CA VAL A 51 0.92 -0.57 7.38
C VAL A 51 0.34 -1.57 8.39
N ILE A 52 0.73 -2.84 8.32
CA ILE A 52 0.17 -3.92 9.17
C ILE A 52 0.34 -3.62 10.66
N GLY A 53 1.49 -3.08 11.06
CA GLY A 53 1.74 -2.78 12.48
C GLY A 53 0.74 -1.79 13.06
N GLY A 54 0.43 -0.72 12.31
CA GLY A 54 -0.57 0.26 12.73
C GLY A 54 -1.98 -0.31 12.75
N LEU A 55 -2.34 -1.10 11.73
CA LEU A 55 -3.66 -1.77 11.69
C LEU A 55 -3.84 -2.74 12.87
N ARG A 56 -2.81 -3.54 13.22
CA ARG A 56 -2.87 -4.47 14.36
C ARG A 56 -3.18 -3.73 15.66
N GLU A 57 -2.52 -2.61 15.91
CA GLU A 57 -2.79 -1.82 17.12
C GLU A 57 -4.22 -1.24 17.17
N TRP A 58 -4.79 -0.87 16.01
CA TRP A 58 -6.18 -0.42 15.95
C TRP A 58 -7.15 -1.55 16.28
N PHE A 59 -6.88 -2.77 15.78
CA PHE A 59 -7.67 -3.95 16.11
C PHE A 59 -7.49 -4.38 17.57
N ASP A 60 -6.29 -4.30 18.14
CA ASP A 60 -6.05 -4.59 19.56
C ASP A 60 -6.85 -3.64 20.46
N TRP A 61 -6.91 -2.35 20.10
CA TRP A 61 -7.76 -1.37 20.78
C TRP A 61 -9.25 -1.63 20.58
N LEU A 62 -9.68 -2.04 19.39
CA LEU A 62 -11.06 -2.41 19.12
C LEU A 62 -11.48 -3.63 19.97
N PHE A 63 -10.64 -4.66 20.04
CA PHE A 63 -10.90 -5.87 20.84
C PHE A 63 -10.84 -5.61 22.34
N TYR A 64 -9.97 -4.70 22.79
CA TYR A 64 -10.00 -4.19 24.16
C TYR A 64 -11.32 -3.45 24.46
N SER A 65 -11.76 -2.55 23.57
CA SER A 65 -13.02 -1.82 23.72
C SER A 65 -14.26 -2.72 23.73
N LEU A 66 -14.19 -3.87 23.04
CA LEU A 66 -15.25 -4.87 23.03
C LEU A 66 -15.18 -5.84 24.22
N GLY A 67 -14.20 -5.69 25.12
CA GLY A 67 -14.03 -6.53 26.31
C GLY A 67 -13.48 -7.93 26.04
N ILE A 68 -12.97 -8.19 24.82
CA ILE A 68 -12.36 -9.47 24.44
C ILE A 68 -10.96 -9.61 25.04
N TYR A 69 -10.23 -8.49 25.17
CA TYR A 69 -8.94 -8.44 25.84
C TYR A 69 -9.05 -7.82 27.23
N SER A 70 -8.60 -8.56 28.25
CA SER A 70 -8.57 -8.09 29.64
C SER A 70 -7.37 -7.17 29.94
N THR A 71 -6.35 -7.21 29.10
CA THR A 71 -5.12 -6.41 29.22
C THR A 71 -5.16 -5.21 28.30
N HIS A 72 -4.92 -4.02 28.86
CA HIS A 72 -4.85 -2.77 28.11
C HIS A 72 -3.63 -2.77 27.16
N PRO A 73 -3.78 -2.38 25.88
CA PRO A 73 -2.65 -2.25 24.95
C PRO A 73 -1.60 -1.24 25.46
N TYR A 74 -0.31 -1.55 25.35
CA TYR A 74 0.79 -0.74 25.94
C TYR A 74 0.91 0.69 25.39
N TYR A 75 0.45 0.95 24.16
CA TYR A 75 0.51 2.27 23.51
C TYR A 75 -0.87 2.73 23.04
N SER A 76 -1.16 4.01 23.21
CA SER A 76 -2.32 4.63 22.56
C SER A 76 -2.10 4.67 21.04
N PRO A 77 -3.14 4.45 20.20
CA PRO A 77 -2.98 4.38 18.75
C PRO A 77 -2.37 5.65 18.17
N HIS A 78 -2.57 6.79 18.81
CA HIS A 78 -2.04 8.07 18.35
C HIS A 78 -0.55 8.27 18.63
N LEU A 79 0.04 7.53 19.59
CA LEU A 79 1.44 7.67 19.96
C LEU A 79 2.35 6.64 19.28
N SER A 80 1.81 5.52 18.81
CA SER A 80 2.63 4.53 18.11
C SER A 80 3.05 5.04 16.74
N SER A 81 4.35 4.96 16.47
CA SER A 81 4.93 5.28 15.17
C SER A 81 4.37 4.41 14.03
N ALA A 82 3.89 3.19 14.32
CA ALA A 82 3.24 2.32 13.33
C ALA A 82 1.90 2.90 12.85
N SER A 83 1.10 3.34 13.81
CA SER A 83 -0.24 3.85 13.61
C SER A 83 -0.21 5.25 13.00
N VAL A 84 0.72 6.11 13.40
CA VAL A 84 0.92 7.44 12.77
C VAL A 84 1.25 7.33 11.28
N LEU A 85 2.10 6.38 10.89
CA LEU A 85 2.39 6.11 9.47
C LEU A 85 1.15 5.64 8.70
N THR A 86 0.30 4.84 9.35
CA THR A 86 -0.95 4.34 8.76
C THR A 86 -1.97 5.46 8.60
N PHE A 87 -2.11 6.34 9.60
CA PHE A 87 -2.92 7.56 9.48
C PHE A 87 -2.39 8.50 8.41
N GLY A 88 -1.08 8.71 8.33
CA GLY A 88 -0.46 9.53 7.29
C GLY A 88 -0.73 9.01 5.89
N LEU A 89 -0.68 7.68 5.70
CA LEU A 89 -1.02 7.04 4.43
C LEU A 89 -2.51 7.19 4.10
N LEU A 90 -3.41 6.90 5.05
CA LEU A 90 -4.85 6.96 4.84
C LEU A 90 -5.32 8.40 4.52
N TRP A 91 -4.93 9.37 5.36
CA TRP A 91 -5.29 10.76 5.17
C TRP A 91 -4.54 11.42 4.00
N GLY A 92 -3.30 11.02 3.73
CA GLY A 92 -2.55 11.48 2.57
C GLY A 92 -3.17 11.02 1.26
N ALA A 93 -3.60 9.75 1.17
CA ALA A 93 -4.32 9.23 0.02
C ALA A 93 -5.67 9.92 -0.16
N PHE A 94 -6.39 10.14 0.93
CA PHE A 94 -7.67 10.87 0.92
C PHE A 94 -7.51 12.32 0.45
N ALA A 95 -6.53 13.06 0.99
CA ALA A 95 -6.23 14.43 0.59
C ALA A 95 -5.80 14.51 -0.89
N SER A 96 -4.95 13.58 -1.35
CA SER A 96 -4.55 13.49 -2.75
C SER A 96 -5.75 13.26 -3.69
N GLY A 97 -6.67 12.37 -3.30
CA GLY A 97 -7.91 12.10 -4.05
C GLY A 97 -8.87 13.29 -4.13
N LEU A 98 -8.93 14.12 -3.08
CA LEU A 98 -9.70 15.37 -3.08
C LEU A 98 -9.06 16.43 -3.99
N LEU A 99 -7.73 16.58 -3.93
CA LEU A 99 -6.99 17.53 -4.76
C LEU A 99 -7.03 17.14 -6.25
N SER A 100 -6.99 15.84 -6.57
CA SER A 100 -7.16 15.38 -7.95
C SER A 100 -8.61 15.41 -8.45
N LYS A 101 -9.59 15.74 -7.59
CA LYS A 101 -11.03 15.67 -7.88
C LYS A 101 -11.47 14.27 -8.35
N GLN A 102 -10.77 13.21 -7.93
CA GLN A 102 -11.07 11.83 -8.30
C GLN A 102 -11.80 11.06 -7.18
N PHE A 103 -12.01 11.69 -6.02
CA PHE A 103 -12.75 11.07 -4.93
C PHE A 103 -14.22 10.83 -5.32
N ALA A 104 -14.61 9.57 -5.37
CA ALA A 104 -15.99 9.14 -5.62
C ALA A 104 -16.32 7.93 -4.74
N VAL A 105 -17.41 8.02 -3.98
CA VAL A 105 -17.92 6.88 -3.21
C VAL A 105 -18.64 5.95 -4.18
N ARG A 106 -18.06 4.77 -4.42
CA ARG A 106 -18.62 3.73 -5.27
C ARG A 106 -18.95 2.52 -4.41
N THR A 107 -20.23 2.16 -4.34
CA THR A 107 -20.67 0.96 -3.64
C THR A 107 -20.65 -0.22 -4.62
N PRO A 108 -19.80 -1.24 -4.39
CA PRO A 108 -19.78 -2.43 -5.24
C PRO A 108 -21.05 -3.28 -5.05
N PRO A 109 -21.44 -4.10 -6.04
CA PRO A 109 -22.52 -5.07 -5.88
C PRO A 109 -22.21 -6.08 -4.76
N PRO A 110 -23.23 -6.69 -4.13
CA PRO A 110 -23.05 -7.50 -2.92
C PRO A 110 -22.12 -8.70 -3.11
N PHE A 111 -22.08 -9.28 -4.31
CA PHE A 111 -21.20 -10.41 -4.60
C PHE A 111 -19.72 -10.02 -4.67
N GLU A 112 -19.42 -8.82 -5.16
CA GLU A 112 -18.07 -8.27 -5.10
C GLU A 112 -17.64 -7.99 -3.66
N LEU A 113 -18.56 -7.54 -2.80
CA LEU A 113 -18.27 -7.33 -1.38
C LEU A 113 -17.85 -8.63 -0.69
N VAL A 114 -18.53 -9.74 -0.97
CA VAL A 114 -18.17 -11.07 -0.44
C VAL A 114 -16.80 -11.50 -0.95
N ARG A 115 -16.50 -11.31 -2.25
CA ARG A 115 -15.18 -11.60 -2.83
C ARG A 115 -14.08 -10.76 -2.18
N SER A 116 -14.33 -9.47 -1.92
CA SER A 116 -13.40 -8.59 -1.21
C SER A 116 -13.18 -9.02 0.24
N ALA A 117 -14.22 -9.50 0.93
CA ALA A 117 -14.09 -10.02 2.28
C ALA A 117 -13.20 -11.29 2.33
N ILE A 118 -13.44 -12.24 1.41
CA ILE A 118 -12.62 -13.46 1.29
C ILE A 118 -11.17 -13.11 0.90
N GLY A 119 -10.97 -12.20 -0.04
CA GLY A 119 -9.63 -11.75 -0.44
C GLY A 119 -8.89 -11.03 0.71
N GLY A 120 -9.60 -10.19 1.46
CA GLY A 120 -9.04 -9.46 2.61
C GLY A 120 -8.62 -10.38 3.76
N THR A 121 -9.43 -11.40 4.08
CA THR A 121 -9.07 -12.38 5.12
C THR A 121 -7.85 -13.20 4.71
N LEU A 122 -7.79 -13.70 3.46
CA LEU A 122 -6.63 -14.41 2.94
C LEU A 122 -5.37 -13.53 2.94
N MET A 123 -5.48 -12.26 2.54
CA MET A 123 -4.38 -11.30 2.59
C MET A 123 -3.91 -11.07 4.04
N GLY A 124 -4.83 -10.96 5.00
CA GLY A 124 -4.51 -10.81 6.42
C GLY A 124 -3.78 -12.02 7.00
N ILE A 125 -4.24 -13.23 6.69
CA ILE A 125 -3.60 -14.49 7.09
C ILE A 125 -2.18 -14.55 6.49
N GLY A 126 -2.03 -14.29 5.19
CA GLY A 126 -0.73 -14.26 4.53
C GLY A 126 0.21 -13.21 5.12
N ALA A 127 -0.30 -12.02 5.42
CA ALA A 127 0.46 -10.96 6.08
C ALA A 127 0.91 -11.32 7.50
N ALA A 128 0.08 -12.05 8.26
CA ALA A 128 0.42 -12.55 9.57
C ALA A 128 1.52 -13.60 9.51
N MET A 129 1.39 -14.56 8.59
CA MET A 129 2.34 -15.63 8.35
C MET A 129 3.69 -15.14 7.82
N ALA A 130 3.67 -14.20 6.87
CA ALA A 130 4.87 -13.61 6.27
C ALA A 130 5.53 -12.54 7.15
N MET A 131 4.92 -12.18 8.29
CA MET A 131 5.33 -11.06 9.14
C MET A 131 5.55 -9.74 8.38
N GLY A 132 4.76 -9.48 7.33
CA GLY A 132 4.98 -8.33 6.45
C GLY A 132 3.87 -8.08 5.44
N CYS A 133 3.84 -6.88 4.88
CA CYS A 133 2.99 -6.48 3.74
C CYS A 133 3.87 -6.14 2.55
N ASN A 134 3.29 -5.85 1.41
CA ASN A 134 4.05 -5.41 0.23
C ASN A 134 4.93 -4.17 0.54
N VAL A 135 4.45 -3.24 1.37
CA VAL A 135 5.22 -2.02 1.72
C VAL A 135 6.37 -2.32 2.69
N GLY A 136 6.10 -3.02 3.80
CA GLY A 136 7.12 -3.28 4.82
C GLY A 136 7.99 -4.50 4.54
N GLY A 137 7.39 -5.58 4.04
CA GLY A 137 8.06 -6.85 3.77
C GLY A 137 8.78 -6.88 2.42
N PHE A 138 8.26 -6.18 1.40
CA PHE A 138 8.93 -6.12 0.08
C PHE A 138 9.67 -4.80 -0.14
N PHE A 139 9.00 -3.64 -0.16
CA PHE A 139 9.66 -2.37 -0.50
C PHE A 139 10.72 -1.94 0.53
N SER A 140 10.41 -1.98 1.83
CA SER A 140 11.38 -1.58 2.85
C SER A 140 12.56 -2.56 2.92
N ALA A 141 12.31 -3.87 2.83
CA ALA A 141 13.36 -4.89 2.80
C ALA A 141 14.27 -4.76 1.57
N ALA A 142 13.69 -4.50 0.39
CA ALA A 142 14.44 -4.26 -0.85
C ALA A 142 15.30 -3.01 -0.76
N SER A 143 14.77 -1.92 -0.20
CA SER A 143 15.53 -0.67 -0.04
C SER A 143 16.69 -0.77 0.95
N ALA A 144 16.57 -1.63 1.97
CA ALA A 144 17.59 -1.83 2.99
C ALA A 144 18.65 -2.88 2.60
N LEU A 145 18.57 -3.46 1.39
CA LEU A 145 19.42 -4.54 0.88
C LEU A 145 19.74 -5.60 1.94
N THR A 146 18.76 -5.89 2.80
CA THR A 146 19.01 -6.68 4.01
C THR A 146 19.16 -8.15 3.62
N SER A 147 20.08 -8.86 4.27
CA SER A 147 20.35 -10.31 4.11
C SER A 147 19.16 -11.24 4.40
N LEU A 148 17.99 -10.68 4.72
CA LEU A 148 16.70 -11.37 4.84
C LEU A 148 15.93 -11.46 3.52
N MET A 149 16.33 -10.73 2.47
CA MET A 149 15.76 -10.87 1.13
C MET A 149 16.06 -12.27 0.60
N GLY A 150 15.11 -13.20 0.78
CA GLY A 150 15.27 -14.61 0.42
C GLY A 150 15.57 -15.57 1.59
N LYS A 151 15.48 -15.14 2.86
CA LYS A 151 15.42 -16.13 3.95
C LYS A 151 14.08 -16.86 3.89
N GLU A 152 14.15 -18.18 3.88
CA GLU A 152 13.02 -19.11 3.83
C GLU A 152 12.16 -18.96 5.10
N VAL A 153 11.22 -18.02 5.10
CA VAL A 153 10.24 -17.88 6.19
C VAL A 153 9.04 -18.81 5.98
N PHE A 154 8.75 -19.19 4.73
CA PHE A 154 7.51 -19.90 4.39
C PHE A 154 7.67 -21.09 3.43
N LEU A 155 8.85 -21.29 2.86
CA LEU A 155 9.11 -22.41 1.95
C LEU A 155 9.80 -23.53 2.73
N PRO A 156 9.41 -24.79 2.51
CA PRO A 156 10.15 -25.92 3.05
C PRO A 156 11.61 -25.85 2.62
N SER A 157 12.55 -26.29 3.46
CA SER A 157 14.00 -26.19 3.21
C SER A 157 14.52 -26.88 1.95
N TYR A 158 13.65 -27.59 1.23
CA TYR A 158 13.91 -28.19 -0.09
C TYR A 158 13.52 -27.29 -1.28
N ILE A 159 12.69 -26.26 -1.10
CA ILE A 159 12.40 -25.22 -2.09
C ILE A 159 13.23 -23.99 -1.72
N SER A 160 14.47 -23.98 -2.18
CA SER A 160 15.32 -22.78 -2.08
C SER A 160 14.71 -21.58 -2.80
N TYR A 161 15.17 -20.37 -2.46
CA TYR A 161 14.76 -19.10 -3.08
C TYR A 161 14.62 -19.15 -4.61
N HIS A 162 15.53 -19.85 -5.31
CA HIS A 162 15.48 -20.02 -6.76
C HIS A 162 14.20 -20.74 -7.26
N TRP A 163 13.78 -21.79 -6.56
CA TRP A 163 12.57 -22.56 -6.91
C TRP A 163 11.29 -21.76 -6.63
N SER A 164 11.31 -20.90 -5.61
CA SER A 164 10.21 -19.95 -5.34
C SER A 164 10.00 -18.98 -6.50
N VAL A 165 11.07 -18.36 -6.98
CA VAL A 165 11.00 -17.39 -8.08
C VAL A 165 10.47 -18.06 -9.34
N ILE A 166 10.94 -19.26 -9.67
CA ILE A 166 10.47 -20.02 -10.83
C ILE A 166 8.97 -20.36 -10.68
N LEU A 167 8.55 -20.78 -9.49
CA LEU A 167 7.16 -21.10 -9.20
C LEU A 167 6.26 -19.85 -9.33
N ILE A 168 6.69 -18.71 -8.78
CA ILE A 168 5.95 -17.43 -8.90
C ILE A 168 5.81 -17.02 -10.37
N VAL A 169 6.91 -17.07 -11.14
CA VAL A 169 6.87 -16.77 -12.58
C VAL A 169 5.95 -17.74 -13.31
N GLY A 170 5.99 -19.03 -12.98
CA GLY A 170 5.09 -20.04 -13.53
C GLY A 170 3.61 -19.76 -13.23
N ILE A 171 3.28 -19.41 -11.99
CA ILE A 171 1.92 -19.03 -11.59
C ILE A 171 1.49 -17.76 -12.33
N MET A 172 2.35 -16.75 -12.45
CA MET A 172 2.02 -15.52 -13.18
C MET A 172 1.76 -15.77 -14.66
N LEU A 173 2.55 -16.65 -15.30
CA LEU A 173 2.33 -17.05 -16.69
C LEU A 173 1.03 -17.83 -16.84
N ALA A 174 0.74 -18.78 -15.94
CA ALA A 174 -0.52 -19.52 -15.94
C ALA A 174 -1.72 -18.57 -15.78
N TYR A 175 -1.64 -17.63 -14.83
CA TYR A 175 -2.65 -16.62 -14.62
C TYR A 175 -2.84 -15.72 -15.85
N TYR A 176 -1.75 -15.28 -16.48
CA TYR A 176 -1.81 -14.50 -17.72
C TYR A 176 -2.51 -15.26 -18.85
N VAL A 177 -2.22 -16.55 -19.01
CA VAL A 177 -2.88 -17.40 -20.01
C VAL A 177 -4.37 -17.55 -19.70
N ILE A 178 -4.73 -17.82 -18.45
CA ILE A 178 -6.14 -17.98 -18.03
C ILE A 178 -6.91 -16.67 -18.22
N THR A 179 -6.33 -15.54 -17.85
CA THR A 179 -6.97 -14.22 -18.01
C THR A 179 -7.12 -13.83 -19.47
N SER A 180 -6.08 -14.00 -20.29
CA SER A 180 -6.16 -13.75 -21.73
C SER A 180 -7.15 -14.70 -22.43
N TRP A 181 -7.28 -15.95 -21.96
CA TRP A 181 -8.31 -16.86 -22.42
C TRP A 181 -9.71 -16.38 -22.01
N ASN A 182 -9.90 -15.99 -20.76
CA ASN A 182 -11.18 -15.49 -20.26
C ASN A 182 -11.63 -14.19 -20.94
N GLU A 183 -10.71 -13.28 -21.26
CA GLU A 183 -11.03 -12.06 -22.03
C GLU A 183 -11.56 -12.39 -23.43
N LYS A 184 -11.08 -13.48 -24.04
CA LYS A 184 -11.54 -13.93 -25.37
C LYS A 184 -12.84 -14.73 -25.32
N THR A 185 -13.09 -15.48 -24.25
CA THR A 185 -14.25 -16.37 -24.14
C THR A 185 -15.42 -15.77 -23.35
N GLY A 186 -15.19 -14.72 -22.56
CA GLY A 186 -16.22 -14.08 -21.73
C GLY A 186 -16.83 -15.00 -20.68
N ALA A 187 -16.12 -16.05 -20.25
CA ALA A 187 -16.71 -17.12 -19.44
C ALA A 187 -16.98 -16.74 -17.97
N PHE A 188 -16.22 -15.78 -17.41
CA PHE A 188 -16.26 -15.42 -15.99
C PHE A 188 -16.65 -13.95 -15.70
N ILE A 189 -17.09 -13.20 -16.72
CA ILE A 189 -17.65 -11.84 -16.61
C ILE A 189 -19.16 -11.89 -16.74
#